data_AF-A0A7N2M889-F1
#
_entry.id   AF-A0A7N2M889-F1
#
_cell.length_a   1.000
_cell.length_b   1.000
_cell.length_c   1.000
_cell.angle_alpha   90.00
_cell.angle_beta   90.00
_cell.angle_gamma   90.00
#
_symmetry.space_group_name_H-M   'P 1'
#
loop_
_entity.id
_entity.type
_entity.pdbx_description
1 polymer ?
#
loop_
_entity_poly.entity_id
_entity_poly.type
_entity_poly.pdbx_seq_one_letter_code
_entity_poly.pdbx_strand_id
1 'polypeptide(L)'
;MYAQVSAVASPTKKDMPQTVRRSANYQPSIWGDRFLTYGAEFLETEDNLKQQVQELKEEVWSMLTSPVEKPSQKLNLIDALQRLGVSYHFENEIEETLQQLHMTLHDSDDQENDDDLYIVALQFRLLRQQGYNISSEKFTKFKDSKGNFKESLIDDTRAMLSLYEATHVRVHGEDILDEALIFTTTHLEFVASNLSTPLAAQVSHALKQPIRKGLPRLEARHYFSIYQEDPSHDKVLLNFAKLDFNLLQKMHQKELSDIARWWKELNFSKKLPFIRDRVIECYFWILGVYFEPKYFLARRILTKVIAMTSIIDDIYDVYGTLEEIEVFTKAIERWDISATDQLPEYMKVCYKALLDVYCEMEEKIGEGRSYRIRHAIEAPNGSTKITYQQWMNIYMQISLVTSGYPMLATTSLVGMGDIVPNDCFEWVSSNPKIVRASAVVCRLMDDIVSHKFEQARGHVASAVECYMAQFCATEEEAINEFRKQVTDAWKDINKECLYPTTVPMPVLMRIVNLSRVMDVVYKGQDGYTNAGIVLKDFIRSMLIDPVPL
;
A
#
# COMPACT_ATOMS: atom_id res chain seq x y z
N MET A 1 68.81 35.18 45.44
CA MET A 1 68.39 34.41 44.25
C MET A 1 66.99 33.88 44.51
N TYR A 2 65.97 34.57 44.00
CA TYR A 2 64.59 34.15 44.05
C TYR A 2 64.24 33.53 42.68
N ALA A 3 63.90 32.24 42.66
CA ALA A 3 63.50 31.54 41.45
C ALA A 3 62.01 31.78 41.17
N GLN A 4 61.70 32.35 40.01
CA GLN A 4 60.35 32.48 39.48
C GLN A 4 59.80 31.12 39.05
N VAL A 5 58.63 30.75 39.56
CA VAL A 5 57.84 29.62 39.08
C VAL A 5 57.03 30.09 37.88
N SER A 6 57.32 29.55 36.70
CA SER A 6 56.56 29.78 35.47
C SER A 6 55.25 28.99 35.49
N ALA A 7 54.13 29.67 35.31
CA ALA A 7 52.81 29.07 35.21
C ALA A 7 52.65 28.37 33.85
N VAL A 8 52.36 27.06 33.89
CA VAL A 8 52.03 26.27 32.70
C VAL A 8 50.61 26.59 32.28
N ALA A 9 50.46 27.13 31.07
CA ALA A 9 49.16 27.41 30.45
C ALA A 9 48.36 26.10 30.25
N SER A 10 47.09 26.13 30.64
CA SER A 10 46.13 25.06 30.39
C SER A 10 45.95 24.81 28.88
N PRO A 11 45.80 23.56 28.42
CA PRO A 11 45.57 23.32 27.01
C PRO A 11 44.20 23.87 26.61
N THR A 12 44.21 24.84 25.72
CA THR A 12 43.05 25.32 24.95
C THR A 12 42.30 24.12 24.36
N LYS A 13 40.98 24.09 24.56
CA LYS A 13 40.05 23.19 23.86
C LYS A 13 40.42 23.17 22.38
N LYS A 14 40.92 22.04 21.88
CA LYS A 14 40.98 21.79 20.45
C LYS A 14 39.55 21.91 19.94
N ASP A 15 39.29 22.88 19.07
CA ASP A 15 38.08 22.91 18.26
C ASP A 15 37.97 21.54 17.58
N MET A 16 36.94 20.78 17.95
CA MET A 16 36.62 19.57 17.22
C MET A 16 36.28 19.99 15.79
N PRO A 17 36.78 19.29 14.75
CA PRO A 17 36.45 19.62 13.38
C PRO A 17 34.94 19.67 13.23
N GLN A 18 34.42 20.79 12.73
CA GLN A 18 33.00 21.01 12.53
C GLN A 18 32.50 19.94 11.55
N THR A 19 31.73 18.97 12.03
CA THR A 19 31.19 17.89 11.19
C THR A 19 30.27 18.52 10.14
N VAL A 20 30.69 18.50 8.87
CA VAL A 20 29.87 18.97 7.76
C VAL A 20 28.80 17.90 7.49
N ARG A 21 27.55 18.22 7.82
CA ARG A 21 26.41 17.31 7.61
C ARG A 21 25.71 17.61 6.29
N ARG A 22 25.27 16.57 5.58
CA ARG A 22 24.48 16.73 4.35
C ARG A 22 23.06 17.15 4.69
N SER A 23 22.39 17.76 3.73
CA SER A 23 20.98 18.12 3.79
C SER A 23 20.32 17.73 2.47
N ALA A 24 19.15 17.12 2.53
CA ALA A 24 18.33 16.83 1.35
C ALA A 24 17.38 17.99 0.98
N ASN A 25 17.34 19.06 1.79
CA ASN A 25 16.46 20.23 1.59
C ASN A 25 14.99 19.86 1.41
N TYR A 26 14.51 18.93 2.25
CA TYR A 26 13.12 18.50 2.23
C TYR A 26 12.15 19.65 2.44
N GLN A 27 11.03 19.61 1.70
CA GLN A 27 9.97 20.59 1.85
C GLN A 27 9.19 20.35 3.15
N PRO A 28 8.75 21.41 3.85
CA PRO A 28 7.93 21.27 5.06
C PRO A 28 6.59 20.59 4.75
N SER A 29 5.91 20.10 5.79
CA SER A 29 4.55 19.59 5.65
C SER A 29 3.61 20.66 5.09
N ILE A 30 2.79 20.29 4.11
CA ILE A 30 1.81 21.19 3.48
C ILE A 30 0.52 21.34 4.30
N TRP A 31 0.36 20.57 5.38
CA TRP A 31 -0.89 20.47 6.15
C TRP A 31 -0.94 21.36 7.38
N GLY A 32 0.23 21.78 7.89
CA GLY A 32 0.34 22.55 9.13
C GLY A 32 -0.45 21.90 10.27
N ASP A 33 -1.20 22.71 11.01
CA ASP A 33 -2.00 22.26 12.16
C ASP A 33 -3.41 21.75 11.80
N ARG A 34 -3.75 21.62 10.51
CA ARG A 34 -5.13 21.34 10.04
C ARG A 34 -5.77 20.11 10.67
N PHE A 35 -5.01 19.04 10.89
CA PHE A 35 -5.54 17.78 11.42
C PHE A 35 -5.64 17.74 12.95
N LEU A 36 -5.22 18.78 13.68
CA LEU A 36 -5.27 18.78 15.16
C LEU A 36 -6.67 19.02 15.74
N THR A 37 -7.62 19.53 14.94
CA THR A 37 -8.88 20.08 15.45
C THR A 37 -10.11 19.17 15.32
N TYR A 38 -9.97 17.95 14.79
CA TYR A 38 -11.11 17.03 14.55
C TYR A 38 -11.69 16.37 15.82
N GLY A 39 -11.52 16.97 17.00
CA GLY A 39 -11.76 16.35 18.30
C GLY A 39 -12.97 16.82 19.12
N ALA A 40 -13.78 17.80 18.68
CA ALA A 40 -14.70 18.49 19.59
C ALA A 40 -16.15 18.77 19.12
N GLU A 41 -16.55 18.49 17.88
CA GLU A 41 -17.93 18.78 17.40
C GLU A 41 -18.65 17.48 17.00
N PHE A 42 -19.25 16.77 17.95
CA PHE A 42 -20.01 15.54 17.69
C PHE A 42 -21.20 15.38 18.64
N LEU A 43 -22.39 15.87 18.27
CA LEU A 43 -23.64 15.49 18.93
C LEU A 43 -24.82 15.47 17.92
N GLU A 44 -25.69 14.46 18.08
CA GLU A 44 -26.94 14.13 17.35
C GLU A 44 -26.86 13.75 15.87
N THR A 45 -26.06 14.42 15.04
CA THR A 45 -26.05 14.15 13.58
C THR A 45 -25.34 12.84 13.18
N GLU A 46 -24.44 12.31 14.02
CA GLU A 46 -23.74 11.05 13.74
C GLU A 46 -24.59 9.81 14.07
N ASP A 47 -25.43 9.87 15.11
CA ASP A 47 -26.27 8.73 15.50
C ASP A 47 -27.39 8.50 14.49
N ASN A 48 -28.01 9.58 13.98
CA ASN A 48 -28.95 9.50 12.87
C ASN A 48 -28.28 8.94 11.60
N LEU A 49 -27.06 9.40 11.29
CA LEU A 49 -26.30 8.88 10.16
C LEU A 49 -25.99 7.38 10.31
N LYS A 50 -25.56 6.94 11.49
CA LYS A 50 -25.30 5.52 11.78
C LYS A 50 -26.56 4.67 11.64
N GLN A 51 -27.70 5.18 12.12
CA GLN A 51 -28.98 4.49 11.95
C GLN A 51 -29.35 4.35 10.47
N GLN A 52 -29.25 5.43 9.69
CA GLN A 52 -29.51 5.37 8.24
C GLN A 52 -28.58 4.41 7.50
N VAL A 53 -27.28 4.41 7.85
CA VAL A 53 -26.30 3.45 7.30
C VAL A 53 -26.69 2.02 7.64
N GLN A 54 -27.17 1.77 8.87
CA GLN A 54 -27.60 0.44 9.30
C GLN A 54 -28.87 -0.03 8.55
N GLU A 55 -29.87 0.85 8.39
CA GLU A 55 -31.09 0.56 7.63
C GLU A 55 -30.76 0.21 6.17
N LEU A 56 -29.96 1.04 5.50
CA LEU A 56 -29.53 0.80 4.12
C LEU A 56 -28.64 -0.45 3.99
N LYS A 57 -27.81 -0.74 4.99
CA LYS A 57 -27.01 -1.96 5.03
C LYS A 57 -27.89 -3.21 5.01
N GLU A 58 -28.99 -3.21 5.75
CA GLU A 58 -29.95 -4.32 5.80
C GLU A 58 -30.68 -4.49 4.45
N GLU A 59 -31.03 -3.39 3.78
CA GLU A 59 -31.59 -3.44 2.42
C GLU A 59 -30.60 -4.04 1.42
N VAL A 60 -29.35 -3.57 1.41
CA VAL A 60 -28.28 -4.11 0.54
C VAL A 60 -27.99 -5.58 0.86
N TRP A 61 -28.00 -5.96 2.14
CA TRP A 61 -27.87 -7.35 2.56
C TRP A 61 -29.00 -8.21 1.99
N SER A 62 -30.25 -7.72 1.98
CA SER A 62 -31.37 -8.42 1.37
C SER A 62 -31.20 -8.59 -0.15
N MET A 63 -30.67 -7.58 -0.85
CA MET A 63 -30.33 -7.69 -2.27
C MET A 63 -29.31 -8.81 -2.51
N LEU A 64 -28.27 -8.87 -1.67
CA LEU A 64 -27.20 -9.86 -1.77
C LEU A 64 -27.64 -11.28 -1.39
N THR A 65 -28.58 -11.46 -0.46
CA THR A 65 -29.05 -12.79 -0.01
C THR A 65 -30.31 -13.28 -0.71
N SER A 66 -31.03 -12.40 -1.43
CA SER A 66 -32.20 -12.80 -2.20
C SER A 66 -31.88 -13.90 -3.22
N PRO A 67 -32.80 -14.86 -3.46
CA PRO A 67 -32.65 -15.83 -4.53
C PRO A 67 -32.75 -15.09 -5.87
N VAL A 68 -31.60 -14.77 -6.46
CA VAL A 68 -31.54 -14.12 -7.77
C VAL A 68 -31.46 -15.21 -8.84
N GLU A 69 -32.33 -15.11 -9.84
CA GLU A 69 -32.45 -16.12 -10.91
C GLU A 69 -31.21 -16.18 -11.82
N LYS A 70 -30.41 -15.11 -11.91
CA LYS A 70 -29.27 -14.99 -12.84
C LYS A 70 -27.92 -14.77 -12.13
N PRO A 71 -26.92 -15.66 -12.35
CA PRO A 71 -25.54 -15.49 -11.85
C PRO A 71 -24.89 -14.15 -12.19
N SER A 72 -25.13 -13.62 -13.40
CA SER A 72 -24.56 -12.35 -13.87
C SER A 72 -24.98 -11.15 -13.02
N GLN A 73 -26.20 -11.15 -12.49
CA GLN A 73 -26.70 -10.09 -11.61
C GLN A 73 -25.98 -10.10 -10.25
N LYS A 74 -25.73 -11.28 -9.69
CA LYS A 74 -24.92 -11.43 -8.45
C LYS A 74 -23.49 -10.94 -8.67
N LEU A 75 -22.86 -11.31 -9.78
CA LEU A 75 -21.50 -10.85 -10.12
C LEU A 75 -21.44 -9.32 -10.22
N ASN A 76 -22.38 -8.69 -10.91
CA ASN A 76 -22.45 -7.23 -11.02
C ASN A 76 -22.67 -6.53 -9.67
N LEU A 77 -23.52 -7.10 -8.81
CA LEU A 77 -23.74 -6.58 -7.46
C LEU A 77 -22.47 -6.68 -6.60
N ILE A 78 -21.78 -7.82 -6.62
CA ILE A 78 -20.52 -8.01 -5.90
C ILE A 78 -19.45 -7.03 -6.40
N ASP A 79 -19.33 -6.85 -7.72
CA ASP A 79 -18.40 -5.87 -8.30
C ASP A 79 -18.72 -4.44 -7.84
N ALA A 80 -20.00 -4.05 -7.87
CA ALA A 80 -20.44 -2.74 -7.39
C ALA A 80 -20.12 -2.55 -5.90
N LEU A 81 -20.41 -3.54 -5.04
CA LEU A 81 -20.08 -3.52 -3.62
C LEU A 81 -18.57 -3.31 -3.36
N GLN A 82 -17.72 -4.04 -4.09
CA GLN A 82 -16.27 -3.93 -3.99
C GLN A 82 -15.77 -2.56 -4.48
N ARG A 83 -16.23 -2.12 -5.65
CA ARG A 83 -15.79 -0.85 -6.26
C ARG A 83 -16.32 0.37 -5.53
N LEU A 84 -17.46 0.28 -4.87
CA LEU A 84 -18.00 1.33 -3.99
C LEU A 84 -17.40 1.31 -2.58
N GLY A 85 -16.52 0.33 -2.27
CA GLY A 85 -15.76 0.30 -1.03
C GLY A 85 -16.55 -0.17 0.20
N VAL A 86 -17.69 -0.84 0.00
CA VAL A 86 -18.58 -1.31 1.08
C VAL A 86 -18.64 -2.84 1.22
N SER A 87 -17.91 -3.58 0.39
CA SER A 87 -17.87 -5.05 0.46
C SER A 87 -17.41 -5.60 1.81
N TYR A 88 -16.65 -4.82 2.60
CA TYR A 88 -16.18 -5.21 3.93
C TYR A 88 -17.32 -5.47 4.95
N HIS A 89 -18.53 -5.01 4.64
CA HIS A 89 -19.73 -5.30 5.44
C HIS A 89 -20.33 -6.67 5.19
N PHE A 90 -19.97 -7.31 4.07
CA PHE A 90 -20.62 -8.50 3.53
C PHE A 90 -19.59 -9.58 3.14
N GLU A 91 -18.45 -9.63 3.86
CA GLU A 91 -17.32 -10.53 3.53
C GLU A 91 -17.80 -11.99 3.41
N ASN A 92 -18.61 -12.45 4.38
CA ASN A 92 -19.13 -13.83 4.41
C ASN A 92 -20.13 -14.08 3.29
N GLU A 93 -21.10 -13.20 3.09
CA GLU A 93 -22.14 -13.36 2.05
C GLU A 93 -21.54 -13.34 0.64
N ILE A 94 -20.53 -12.50 0.41
CA ILE A 94 -19.79 -12.47 -0.85
C ILE A 94 -19.01 -13.77 -1.04
N GLU A 95 -18.32 -14.26 0.00
CA GLU A 95 -17.58 -15.52 -0.05
C GLU A 95 -18.49 -16.70 -0.36
N GLU A 96 -19.61 -16.86 0.36
CA GLU A 96 -20.60 -17.91 0.15
C GLU A 96 -21.19 -17.85 -1.27
N THR A 97 -21.52 -16.64 -1.76
CA THR A 97 -22.05 -16.46 -3.12
C THR A 97 -21.02 -16.84 -4.19
N LEU A 98 -19.77 -16.38 -4.06
CA LEU A 98 -18.71 -16.72 -4.99
C LEU A 98 -18.34 -18.21 -4.93
N GLN A 99 -18.41 -18.83 -3.75
CA GLN A 99 -18.23 -20.28 -3.60
C GLN A 99 -19.30 -21.06 -4.35
N GLN A 100 -20.58 -20.70 -4.20
CA GLN A 100 -21.69 -21.33 -4.92
C GLN A 100 -21.50 -21.19 -6.43
N LEU A 101 -21.19 -19.97 -6.90
CA LEU A 101 -20.90 -19.71 -8.32
C LEU A 101 -19.71 -20.54 -8.83
N HIS A 102 -18.67 -20.73 -8.01
CA HIS A 102 -17.55 -21.59 -8.36
C HIS A 102 -17.92 -23.07 -8.45
N MET A 103 -18.76 -23.57 -7.55
CA MET A 103 -19.23 -24.96 -7.58
C MET A 103 -20.10 -25.24 -8.80
N THR A 104 -21.01 -24.33 -9.15
CA THR A 104 -21.86 -24.48 -10.34
C THR A 104 -21.04 -24.56 -11.64
N LEU A 105 -19.91 -23.85 -11.73
CA LEU A 105 -19.00 -23.94 -12.88
C LEU A 105 -18.42 -25.35 -13.11
N HIS A 106 -18.29 -26.16 -12.07
CA HIS A 106 -17.78 -27.53 -12.18
C HIS A 106 -18.90 -28.54 -12.51
N ASP A 107 -20.15 -28.21 -12.17
CA ASP A 107 -21.31 -29.10 -12.29
C ASP A 107 -22.12 -28.89 -13.57
N SER A 108 -22.03 -27.73 -14.23
CA SER A 108 -22.89 -27.39 -15.36
C SER A 108 -22.17 -27.40 -16.71
N ASP A 109 -22.71 -28.19 -17.64
CA ASP A 109 -22.58 -28.05 -19.10
C ASP A 109 -23.36 -26.79 -19.61
N ASP A 110 -23.67 -25.83 -18.72
CA ASP A 110 -24.56 -24.70 -18.98
C ASP A 110 -23.90 -23.64 -19.87
N GLN A 111 -24.27 -23.71 -21.14
CA GLN A 111 -23.81 -22.87 -22.24
C GLN A 111 -24.41 -21.45 -22.26
N GLU A 112 -25.32 -21.09 -21.33
CA GLU A 112 -26.12 -19.86 -21.49
C GLU A 112 -25.39 -18.54 -21.20
N ASN A 113 -24.31 -18.54 -20.41
CA ASN A 113 -23.50 -17.33 -20.11
C ASN A 113 -22.04 -17.46 -20.53
N ASP A 114 -21.66 -18.58 -21.18
CA ASP A 114 -20.27 -18.85 -21.52
C ASP A 114 -19.80 -17.98 -22.71
N ASP A 115 -20.69 -17.43 -23.53
CA ASP A 115 -20.32 -16.65 -24.71
C ASP A 115 -20.18 -15.13 -24.48
N ASP A 116 -20.59 -14.61 -23.32
CA ASP A 116 -20.48 -13.17 -23.00
C ASP A 116 -19.11 -12.86 -22.38
N LEU A 117 -18.24 -12.16 -23.13
CA LEU A 117 -16.91 -11.78 -22.66
C LEU A 117 -16.94 -10.94 -21.37
N TYR A 118 -17.90 -10.02 -21.23
CA TYR A 118 -18.01 -9.18 -20.05
C TYR A 118 -18.24 -10.03 -18.79
N ILE A 119 -19.20 -10.95 -18.85
CA ILE A 119 -19.55 -11.83 -17.73
C ILE A 119 -18.41 -12.81 -17.43
N VAL A 120 -17.81 -13.42 -18.45
CA VAL A 120 -16.71 -14.36 -18.28
C VAL A 120 -15.49 -13.68 -17.65
N ALA A 121 -15.12 -12.48 -18.12
CA ALA A 121 -14.01 -11.72 -17.57
C ALA A 121 -14.29 -11.25 -16.13
N LEU A 122 -15.51 -10.78 -15.86
CA LEU A 122 -15.91 -10.35 -14.51
C LEU A 122 -15.87 -11.51 -13.52
N GLN A 123 -16.46 -12.64 -13.90
CA GLN A 123 -16.47 -13.86 -13.11
C GLN A 123 -15.03 -14.34 -12.82
N PHE A 124 -14.17 -14.38 -13.85
CA PHE A 124 -12.77 -14.76 -13.70
C PHE A 124 -12.05 -13.86 -12.69
N ARG A 125 -12.19 -12.53 -12.83
CA ARG A 125 -11.56 -11.56 -11.94
C ARG A 125 -12.02 -11.74 -10.49
N LEU A 126 -13.33 -11.76 -10.24
CA LEU A 126 -13.88 -11.85 -8.89
C LEU A 126 -13.48 -13.16 -8.20
N LEU A 127 -13.54 -14.29 -8.92
CA LEU A 127 -13.18 -15.59 -8.36
C LEU A 127 -11.68 -15.70 -8.07
N ARG A 128 -10.81 -15.20 -8.97
CA ARG A 128 -9.36 -15.12 -8.73
C ARG A 128 -9.00 -14.19 -7.57
N GLN A 129 -9.69 -13.07 -7.41
CA GLN A 129 -9.51 -12.16 -6.28
C GLN A 129 -9.90 -12.81 -4.94
N GLN A 130 -10.90 -13.69 -4.94
CA GLN A 130 -11.31 -14.48 -3.77
C GLN A 130 -10.39 -15.70 -3.52
N GLY A 131 -9.46 -15.99 -4.43
CA GLY A 131 -8.47 -17.05 -4.32
C GLY A 131 -8.80 -18.32 -5.11
N TYR A 132 -9.93 -18.40 -5.81
CA TYR A 132 -10.24 -19.58 -6.63
C TYR A 132 -9.34 -19.62 -7.87
N ASN A 133 -8.60 -20.72 -8.03
CA ASN A 133 -7.71 -20.94 -9.16
C ASN A 133 -8.47 -21.42 -10.40
N ILE A 134 -9.23 -20.51 -11.02
CA ILE A 134 -10.00 -20.82 -12.23
C ILE A 134 -9.11 -20.73 -13.46
N SER A 135 -9.18 -21.69 -14.37
CA SER A 135 -8.33 -21.73 -15.58
C SER A 135 -8.52 -20.49 -16.47
N SER A 136 -7.41 -19.92 -16.95
CA SER A 136 -7.38 -18.86 -17.97
C SER A 136 -7.77 -19.35 -19.36
N GLU A 137 -7.74 -20.67 -19.61
CA GLU A 137 -8.09 -21.27 -20.90
C GLU A 137 -9.54 -21.03 -21.32
N LYS A 138 -10.40 -20.63 -20.37
CA LYS A 138 -11.76 -20.22 -20.71
C LYS A 138 -11.80 -19.04 -21.69
N PHE A 139 -10.74 -18.25 -21.79
CA PHE A 139 -10.67 -17.15 -22.76
C PHE A 139 -10.35 -17.62 -24.19
N THR A 140 -9.98 -18.89 -24.40
CA THR A 140 -9.61 -19.43 -25.72
C THR A 140 -10.76 -19.38 -26.72
N LYS A 141 -12.01 -19.49 -26.27
CA LYS A 141 -13.20 -19.32 -27.14
C LYS A 141 -13.38 -17.92 -27.72
N PHE A 142 -12.73 -16.92 -27.14
CA PHE A 142 -12.70 -15.54 -27.65
C PHE A 142 -11.59 -15.31 -28.66
N LYS A 143 -10.82 -16.36 -29.00
CA LYS A 143 -9.82 -16.33 -30.06
C LYS A 143 -10.36 -16.83 -31.40
N ASP A 144 -9.77 -16.35 -32.48
CA ASP A 144 -10.02 -16.78 -33.85
C ASP A 144 -9.23 -18.05 -34.20
N SER A 145 -9.40 -18.56 -35.43
CA SER A 145 -8.68 -19.75 -35.90
C SER A 145 -7.17 -19.57 -36.07
N LYS A 146 -6.67 -18.33 -36.03
CA LYS A 146 -5.23 -18.00 -36.05
C LYS A 146 -4.66 -17.89 -34.64
N GLY A 147 -5.51 -18.01 -33.61
CA GLY A 147 -5.13 -17.91 -32.22
C GLY A 147 -5.04 -16.48 -31.69
N ASN A 148 -5.57 -15.47 -32.39
CA ASN A 148 -5.64 -14.08 -31.90
C ASN A 148 -7.01 -13.80 -31.28
N PHE A 149 -7.11 -12.84 -30.35
CA PHE A 149 -8.42 -12.37 -29.88
C PHE A 149 -9.25 -11.82 -31.05
N LYS A 150 -10.52 -12.22 -31.14
CA LYS A 150 -11.42 -11.87 -32.24
C LYS A 150 -11.58 -10.35 -32.33
N GLU A 151 -11.40 -9.79 -33.53
CA GLU A 151 -11.58 -8.35 -33.78
C GLU A 151 -13.01 -7.87 -33.48
N SER A 152 -14.01 -8.77 -33.57
CA SER A 152 -15.40 -8.46 -33.21
C SER A 152 -15.60 -8.05 -31.74
N LEU A 153 -14.61 -8.32 -30.87
CA LEU A 153 -14.66 -7.92 -29.45
C LEU A 153 -14.38 -6.42 -29.27
N ILE A 154 -13.79 -5.76 -30.27
CA ILE A 154 -13.38 -4.35 -30.19
C ILE A 154 -14.60 -3.42 -30.07
N ASP A 155 -15.75 -3.85 -30.64
CA ASP A 155 -16.99 -3.07 -30.63
C ASP A 155 -17.63 -2.99 -29.23
N ASP A 156 -17.35 -3.96 -28.34
CA ASP A 156 -17.83 -3.95 -26.94
C ASP A 156 -16.74 -3.46 -25.99
N THR A 157 -16.68 -2.13 -25.85
CA THR A 157 -15.74 -1.48 -24.93
C THR A 157 -15.93 -1.89 -23.47
N ARG A 158 -17.16 -2.20 -23.04
CA ARG A 158 -17.42 -2.62 -21.65
C ARG A 158 -16.84 -4.01 -21.40
N ALA A 159 -17.02 -4.94 -22.34
CA ALA A 159 -16.42 -6.27 -22.27
C ALA A 159 -14.89 -6.21 -22.35
N MET A 160 -14.32 -5.38 -23.24
CA MET A 160 -12.87 -5.15 -23.32
C MET A 160 -12.30 -4.63 -22.00
N LEU A 161 -12.96 -3.66 -21.37
CA LEU A 161 -12.53 -3.12 -20.09
C LEU A 161 -12.60 -4.19 -18.97
N SER A 162 -13.63 -5.03 -18.97
CA SER A 162 -13.74 -6.14 -18.03
C SER A 162 -12.60 -7.16 -18.22
N LEU A 163 -12.26 -7.50 -19.47
CA LEU A 163 -11.12 -8.37 -19.79
C LEU A 163 -9.78 -7.72 -19.39
N TYR A 164 -9.60 -6.43 -19.66
CA TYR A 164 -8.43 -5.67 -19.23
C TYR A 164 -8.21 -5.81 -17.72
N GLU A 165 -9.25 -5.54 -16.92
CA GLU A 165 -9.18 -5.66 -15.46
C GLU A 165 -8.89 -7.10 -15.00
N ALA A 166 -9.45 -8.09 -15.70
CA ALA A 166 -9.19 -9.51 -15.43
C ALA A 166 -7.74 -9.92 -15.72
N THR A 167 -7.06 -9.27 -16.67
CA THR A 167 -5.64 -9.59 -16.94
C THR A 167 -4.70 -9.20 -15.80
N HIS A 168 -5.10 -8.27 -14.92
CA HIS A 168 -4.25 -7.84 -13.80
C HIS A 168 -4.25 -8.82 -12.61
N VAL A 169 -5.07 -9.88 -12.64
CA VAL A 169 -5.05 -10.98 -11.67
C VAL A 169 -4.34 -12.23 -12.19
N ARG A 170 -3.64 -12.13 -13.33
CA ARG A 170 -2.88 -13.23 -13.91
C ARG A 170 -1.68 -13.66 -13.07
N VAL A 171 -1.24 -14.90 -13.28
CA VAL A 171 -0.06 -15.53 -12.69
C VAL A 171 0.94 -15.95 -13.78
N HIS A 172 2.10 -16.48 -13.39
CA HIS A 172 3.08 -17.00 -14.34
C HIS A 172 2.54 -18.20 -15.14
N GLY A 173 2.86 -18.24 -16.44
CA GLY A 173 2.47 -19.32 -17.36
C GLY A 173 1.11 -19.14 -18.04
N GLU A 174 0.46 -17.98 -17.88
CA GLU A 174 -0.84 -17.67 -18.48
C GLU A 174 -0.67 -16.76 -19.71
N ASP A 175 0.00 -17.26 -20.74
CA ASP A 175 0.33 -16.49 -21.96
C ASP A 175 -0.91 -15.85 -22.61
N ILE A 176 -2.06 -16.55 -22.56
CA ILE A 176 -3.34 -16.03 -23.03
C ILE A 176 -3.75 -14.71 -22.36
N LEU A 177 -3.42 -14.51 -21.08
CA LEU A 177 -3.72 -13.26 -20.35
C LEU A 177 -2.67 -12.18 -20.60
N ASP A 178 -1.42 -12.56 -20.89
CA ASP A 178 -0.41 -11.61 -21.36
C ASP A 178 -0.79 -11.06 -22.75
N GLU A 179 -1.24 -11.92 -23.66
CA GLU A 179 -1.79 -11.51 -24.97
C GLU A 179 -3.07 -10.67 -24.81
N ALA A 180 -3.99 -11.06 -23.93
CA ALA A 180 -5.21 -10.31 -23.65
C ALA A 180 -4.92 -8.90 -23.13
N LEU A 181 -3.88 -8.74 -22.29
CA LEU A 181 -3.49 -7.44 -21.78
C LEU A 181 -3.02 -6.54 -22.93
N ILE A 182 -2.19 -7.05 -23.83
CA ILE A 182 -1.70 -6.30 -24.99
C ILE A 182 -2.88 -5.89 -25.89
N PHE A 183 -3.74 -6.85 -26.22
CA PHE A 183 -4.93 -6.63 -27.05
C PHE A 183 -5.84 -5.54 -26.45
N THR A 184 -6.26 -5.73 -25.21
CA THR A 184 -7.19 -4.80 -24.54
C THR A 184 -6.57 -3.42 -24.34
N THR A 185 -5.30 -3.32 -23.92
CA THR A 185 -4.62 -2.03 -23.73
C THR A 185 -4.57 -1.24 -25.04
N THR A 186 -4.13 -1.88 -26.12
CA THR A 186 -3.99 -1.23 -27.44
C THR A 186 -5.33 -0.66 -27.93
N HIS A 187 -6.41 -1.45 -27.83
CA HIS A 187 -7.71 -1.00 -28.32
C HIS A 187 -8.39 0.00 -27.38
N LEU A 188 -8.27 -0.16 -26.06
CA LEU A 188 -8.81 0.79 -25.09
C LEU A 188 -8.14 2.16 -25.21
N GLU A 189 -6.82 2.22 -25.39
CA GLU A 189 -6.10 3.47 -25.64
C GLU A 189 -6.56 4.15 -26.94
N PHE A 190 -6.82 3.36 -27.98
CA PHE A 190 -7.31 3.87 -29.26
C PHE A 190 -8.72 4.47 -29.17
N VAL A 191 -9.63 3.82 -28.44
CA VAL A 191 -11.03 4.28 -28.34
C VAL A 191 -11.27 5.33 -27.25
N ALA A 192 -10.38 5.46 -26.26
CA ALA A 192 -10.58 6.30 -25.07
C ALA A 192 -11.01 7.73 -25.36
N SER A 193 -10.49 8.34 -26.44
CA SER A 193 -10.81 9.72 -26.84
C SER A 193 -12.17 9.88 -27.55
N ASN A 194 -12.77 8.80 -28.03
CA ASN A 194 -14.00 8.80 -28.83
C ASN A 194 -15.23 8.32 -28.05
N LEU A 195 -15.06 7.87 -26.81
CA LEU A 195 -16.15 7.37 -25.95
C LEU A 195 -16.89 8.53 -25.27
N SER A 196 -18.16 8.31 -24.93
CA SER A 196 -18.92 9.20 -24.06
C SER A 196 -18.64 8.93 -22.57
N THR A 197 -18.78 9.97 -21.74
CA THR A 197 -18.81 9.87 -20.28
C THR A 197 -20.08 9.12 -19.84
N PRO A 198 -20.04 8.23 -18.82
CA PRO A 198 -18.92 7.96 -17.90
C PRO A 198 -17.88 6.95 -18.40
N LEU A 199 -18.16 6.19 -19.47
CA LEU A 199 -17.30 5.09 -19.91
C LEU A 199 -15.90 5.56 -20.32
N ALA A 200 -15.79 6.71 -21.01
CA ALA A 200 -14.49 7.31 -21.36
C ALA A 200 -13.60 7.59 -20.15
N ALA A 201 -14.20 8.13 -19.09
CA ALA A 201 -13.50 8.43 -17.84
C ALA A 201 -13.07 7.13 -17.14
N GLN A 202 -13.95 6.12 -17.14
CA GLN A 202 -13.65 4.81 -16.56
C GLN A 202 -12.49 4.10 -17.28
N VAL A 203 -12.48 4.10 -18.62
CA VAL A 203 -11.38 3.52 -19.43
C VAL A 203 -10.08 4.26 -19.18
N SER A 204 -10.09 5.59 -19.23
CA SER A 204 -8.90 6.41 -19.00
C SER A 204 -8.31 6.19 -17.61
N HIS A 205 -9.18 6.06 -16.60
CA HIS A 205 -8.77 5.77 -15.23
C HIS A 205 -8.20 4.36 -15.09
N ALA A 206 -8.85 3.34 -15.63
CA ALA A 206 -8.38 1.95 -15.56
C ALA A 206 -7.00 1.75 -16.22
N LEU A 207 -6.76 2.37 -17.38
CA LEU A 207 -5.48 2.33 -18.08
C LEU A 207 -4.34 2.92 -17.24
N LYS A 208 -4.64 3.90 -16.38
CA LYS A 208 -3.68 4.48 -15.42
C LYS A 208 -3.56 3.63 -14.16
N GLN A 209 -4.69 3.20 -13.61
CA GLN A 209 -4.80 2.53 -12.32
C GLN A 209 -5.81 1.37 -12.40
N PRO A 210 -5.34 0.14 -12.67
CA PRO A 210 -6.21 -1.03 -12.67
C PRO A 210 -6.77 -1.33 -11.28
N ILE A 211 -7.97 -1.90 -11.20
CA ILE A 211 -8.68 -2.22 -9.94
C ILE A 211 -7.81 -3.07 -9.02
N ARG A 212 -7.10 -4.07 -9.56
CA ARG A 212 -6.26 -4.95 -8.73
C ARG A 212 -5.14 -4.19 -8.01
N LYS A 213 -4.63 -3.11 -8.60
CA LYS A 213 -3.47 -2.35 -8.13
C LYS A 213 -3.86 -1.04 -7.43
N GLY A 214 -5.14 -0.64 -7.48
CA GLY A 214 -5.65 0.57 -6.83
C GLY A 214 -5.95 0.39 -5.34
N LEU A 215 -6.02 1.50 -4.60
CA LEU A 215 -6.39 1.51 -3.19
C LEU A 215 -7.92 1.56 -3.05
N PRO A 216 -8.59 0.58 -2.38
CA PRO A 216 -10.05 0.44 -2.43
C PRO A 216 -10.84 1.72 -2.13
N ARG A 217 -10.41 2.50 -1.12
CA ARG A 217 -11.07 3.76 -0.74
C ARG A 217 -10.87 4.88 -1.74
N LEU A 218 -9.67 4.98 -2.32
CA LEU A 218 -9.38 5.98 -3.34
C LEU A 218 -10.15 5.66 -4.64
N GLU A 219 -10.17 4.38 -5.02
CA GLU A 219 -10.93 3.90 -6.17
C GLU A 219 -12.44 4.11 -5.99
N ALA A 220 -12.98 3.83 -4.79
CA ALA A 220 -14.39 4.09 -4.48
C ALA A 220 -14.75 5.58 -4.62
N ARG A 221 -13.85 6.46 -4.15
CA ARG A 221 -14.04 7.91 -4.25
C ARG A 221 -14.17 8.39 -5.69
N HIS A 222 -13.40 7.80 -6.59
CA HIS A 222 -13.48 8.05 -8.03
C HIS A 222 -14.72 7.39 -8.66
N TYR A 223 -15.05 6.17 -8.22
CA TYR A 223 -16.12 5.39 -8.81
C TYR A 223 -17.52 5.92 -8.51
N PHE A 224 -17.73 6.67 -7.42
CA PHE A 224 -19.06 7.23 -7.09
C PHE A 224 -19.69 8.03 -8.24
N SER A 225 -18.94 8.90 -8.92
CA SER A 225 -19.48 9.68 -10.04
C SER A 225 -19.79 8.81 -11.24
N ILE A 226 -18.92 7.84 -11.55
CA ILE A 226 -19.11 6.89 -12.65
C ILE A 226 -20.36 6.05 -12.41
N TYR A 227 -20.53 5.51 -11.20
CA TYR A 227 -21.69 4.70 -10.84
C TYR A 227 -22.98 5.52 -10.84
N GLN A 228 -22.95 6.77 -10.36
CA GLN A 228 -24.12 7.66 -10.36
C GLN A 228 -24.60 8.01 -11.79
N GLU A 229 -23.68 8.09 -12.75
CA GLU A 229 -24.00 8.38 -14.16
C GLU A 229 -24.47 7.16 -14.95
N ASP A 230 -24.24 5.93 -14.44
CA ASP A 230 -24.76 4.72 -15.07
C ASP A 230 -26.30 4.68 -14.94
N PRO A 231 -27.08 4.63 -16.04
CA PRO A 231 -28.54 4.57 -15.98
C PRO A 231 -29.10 3.36 -15.22
N SER A 232 -28.31 2.30 -15.06
CA SER A 232 -28.68 1.05 -14.40
C SER A 232 -28.27 0.96 -12.93
N HIS A 233 -27.68 2.02 -12.36
CA HIS A 233 -27.18 1.98 -10.99
C HIS A 233 -28.28 1.79 -9.95
N ASP A 234 -27.93 1.09 -8.87
CA ASP A 234 -28.79 0.94 -7.71
C ASP A 234 -28.62 2.15 -6.78
N LYS A 235 -29.73 2.87 -6.56
CA LYS A 235 -29.74 4.10 -5.75
C LYS A 235 -29.56 3.83 -4.26
N VAL A 236 -30.08 2.71 -3.76
CA VAL A 236 -29.96 2.31 -2.36
C VAL A 236 -28.49 2.02 -2.06
N LEU A 237 -27.85 1.24 -2.91
CA LEU A 237 -26.43 0.91 -2.82
C LEU A 237 -25.53 2.15 -2.93
N LEU A 238 -25.80 3.06 -3.87
CA LEU A 238 -25.03 4.30 -3.99
C LEU A 238 -25.16 5.17 -2.74
N ASN A 239 -26.38 5.36 -2.24
CA ASN A 239 -26.62 6.15 -1.02
C ASN A 239 -25.94 5.52 0.19
N PHE A 240 -26.08 4.20 0.36
CA PHE A 240 -25.38 3.44 1.40
C PHE A 240 -23.88 3.69 1.37
N ALA A 241 -23.26 3.54 0.19
CA ALA A 241 -21.82 3.67 0.05
C ALA A 241 -21.30 5.09 0.28
N LYS A 242 -22.04 6.13 -0.14
CA LYS A 242 -21.67 7.52 0.16
C LYS A 242 -21.76 7.84 1.66
N LEU A 243 -22.81 7.36 2.34
CA LEU A 243 -23.00 7.56 3.79
C LEU A 243 -21.94 6.82 4.60
N ASP A 244 -21.68 5.54 4.28
CA ASP A 244 -20.59 4.76 4.88
C ASP A 244 -19.23 5.44 4.64
N PHE A 245 -18.98 5.95 3.42
CA PHE A 245 -17.74 6.65 3.12
C PHE A 245 -17.51 7.84 4.04
N ASN A 246 -18.53 8.68 4.21
CA ASN A 246 -18.46 9.86 5.06
C ASN A 246 -18.34 9.49 6.55
N LEU A 247 -18.99 8.42 7.00
CA LEU A 247 -18.89 7.93 8.37
C LEU A 247 -17.45 7.44 8.67
N LEU A 248 -16.87 6.63 7.79
CA LEU A 248 -15.48 6.18 7.92
C LEU A 248 -14.50 7.34 7.85
N GLN A 249 -14.71 8.31 6.94
CA GLN A 249 -13.86 9.49 6.84
C GLN A 249 -13.79 10.25 8.17
N LYS A 250 -14.91 10.44 8.87
CA LYS A 250 -14.93 11.08 10.20
C LYS A 250 -14.14 10.30 11.24
N MET A 251 -14.28 8.97 11.23
CA MET A 251 -13.51 8.09 12.13
C MET A 251 -12.00 8.18 11.84
N HIS A 252 -11.59 8.17 10.56
CA HIS A 252 -10.19 8.33 10.15
C HIS A 252 -9.64 9.72 10.48
N GLN A 253 -10.44 10.78 10.34
CA GLN A 253 -10.06 12.14 10.76
C GLN A 253 -9.75 12.22 12.25
N LYS A 254 -10.52 11.52 13.09
CA LYS A 254 -10.27 11.43 14.53
C LYS A 254 -8.98 10.68 14.84
N GLU A 255 -8.78 9.51 14.23
CA GLU A 255 -7.54 8.75 14.35
C GLU A 255 -6.32 9.60 13.94
N LEU A 256 -6.41 10.28 12.80
CA LEU A 256 -5.36 11.16 12.29
C LEU A 256 -5.11 12.36 13.20
N SER A 257 -6.13 12.88 13.88
CA SER A 257 -5.97 13.94 14.87
C SER A 257 -5.14 13.50 16.06
N ASP A 258 -5.35 12.27 16.55
CA ASP A 258 -4.54 11.70 17.62
C ASP A 258 -3.09 11.45 17.18
N ILE A 259 -2.88 10.98 15.94
CA ILE A 259 -1.55 10.83 15.34
C ILE A 259 -0.85 12.18 15.17
N ALA A 260 -1.55 13.20 14.67
CA ALA A 260 -1.00 14.54 14.50
C ALA A 260 -0.61 15.18 15.84
N ARG A 261 -1.40 14.95 16.90
CA ARG A 261 -1.08 15.40 18.26
C ARG A 261 0.16 14.71 18.80
N TRP A 262 0.24 13.38 18.68
CA TRP A 262 1.43 12.61 19.05
C TRP A 262 2.69 13.14 18.34
N TRP A 263 2.61 13.36 17.02
CA TRP A 263 3.72 13.89 16.24
C TRP A 263 4.16 15.30 16.68
N LYS A 264 3.18 16.15 16.99
CA LYS A 264 3.44 17.51 17.49
C LYS A 264 4.10 17.51 18.86
N GLU A 265 3.71 16.61 19.76
CA GLU A 265 4.32 16.45 21.10
C GLU A 265 5.79 16.01 21.03
N LEU A 266 6.14 15.15 20.07
CA LEU A 266 7.54 14.78 19.81
C LEU A 266 8.39 15.99 19.40
N ASN A 267 7.78 16.95 18.68
CA ASN A 267 8.39 18.22 18.26
C ASN A 267 9.67 18.00 17.43
N PHE A 268 9.65 17.00 16.55
CA PHE A 268 10.79 16.63 15.71
C PHE A 268 11.13 17.69 14.66
N SER A 269 10.16 18.48 14.19
CA SER A 269 10.44 19.60 13.28
C SER A 269 11.47 20.60 13.84
N LYS A 270 11.57 20.73 15.17
CA LYS A 270 12.60 21.53 15.86
C LYS A 270 13.81 20.71 16.28
N LYS A 271 13.61 19.49 16.80
CA LYS A 271 14.69 18.67 17.36
C LYS A 271 15.52 17.95 16.28
N LEU A 272 14.91 17.65 15.14
CA LEU A 272 15.45 16.90 14.01
C LEU A 272 15.10 17.62 12.69
N PRO A 273 15.56 18.86 12.45
CA PRO A 273 15.09 19.69 11.33
C PRO A 273 15.49 19.17 9.94
N PHE A 274 16.29 18.10 9.87
CA PHE A 274 16.76 17.48 8.63
C PHE A 274 15.84 16.39 8.09
N ILE A 275 14.82 15.97 8.84
CA ILE A 275 13.91 14.87 8.45
C ILE A 275 12.77 15.36 7.55
N ARG A 276 12.18 14.44 6.81
CA ARG A 276 10.88 14.61 6.15
C ARG A 276 9.78 14.70 7.21
N ASP A 277 9.02 15.80 7.20
CA ASP A 277 7.81 15.97 8.01
C ASP A 277 6.58 15.48 7.24
N ARG A 278 6.26 14.18 7.37
CA ARG A 278 5.30 13.46 6.52
C ARG A 278 4.33 12.55 7.28
N VAL A 279 4.01 12.87 8.53
CA VAL A 279 3.15 11.99 9.35
C VAL A 279 1.74 11.80 8.77
N ILE A 280 1.22 12.80 8.05
CA ILE A 280 -0.10 12.72 7.39
C ILE A 280 -0.05 11.75 6.21
N GLU A 281 1.02 11.82 5.42
CA GLU A 281 1.29 10.91 4.32
C GLU A 281 1.53 9.49 4.82
N CYS A 282 2.24 9.32 5.94
CA CYS A 282 2.39 8.04 6.63
C CYS A 282 1.02 7.45 7.02
N TYR A 283 0.12 8.25 7.59
CA TYR A 283 -1.23 7.78 7.90
C TYR A 283 -2.02 7.40 6.64
N PHE A 284 -1.93 8.20 5.56
CA PHE A 284 -2.53 7.85 4.26
C PHE A 284 -2.02 6.51 3.73
N TRP A 285 -0.70 6.28 3.82
CA TRP A 285 -0.06 5.03 3.44
C TRP A 285 -0.71 3.84 4.17
N ILE A 286 -0.86 3.97 5.48
CA ILE A 286 -1.41 2.90 6.33
C ILE A 286 -2.92 2.74 6.17
N LEU A 287 -3.64 3.83 5.87
CA LEU A 287 -5.05 3.77 5.50
C LEU A 287 -5.27 2.96 4.21
N GLY A 288 -4.29 2.94 3.30
CA GLY A 288 -4.27 2.05 2.15
C GLY A 288 -4.13 0.56 2.51
N VAL A 289 -3.49 0.23 3.64
CA VAL A 289 -3.29 -1.15 4.11
C VAL A 289 -4.59 -1.75 4.68
N TYR A 290 -5.32 -0.95 5.46
CA TYR A 290 -6.65 -1.28 6.00
C TYR A 290 -7.43 -0.01 6.34
N PHE A 291 -8.69 0.06 5.91
CA PHE A 291 -9.55 1.20 6.16
C PHE A 291 -10.74 0.87 7.08
N GLU A 292 -11.00 -0.42 7.29
CA GLU A 292 -12.14 -0.94 8.02
C GLU A 292 -12.07 -0.55 9.51
N PRO A 293 -13.20 -0.25 10.17
CA PRO A 293 -13.23 0.17 11.58
C PRO A 293 -12.50 -0.79 12.54
N LYS A 294 -12.61 -2.10 12.31
CA LYS A 294 -12.01 -3.16 13.14
C LYS A 294 -10.48 -3.07 13.27
N TYR A 295 -9.80 -2.37 12.36
CA TYR A 295 -8.35 -2.25 12.32
C TYR A 295 -7.79 -0.92 12.86
N PHE A 296 -8.56 -0.17 13.67
CA PHE A 296 -8.12 1.11 14.24
C PHE A 296 -6.77 0.99 14.99
N LEU A 297 -6.60 -0.06 15.79
CA LEU A 297 -5.38 -0.28 16.56
C LEU A 297 -4.21 -0.59 15.63
N ALA A 298 -4.41 -1.43 14.63
CA ALA A 298 -3.41 -1.75 13.61
C ALA A 298 -2.96 -0.48 12.86
N ARG A 299 -3.91 0.38 12.44
CA ARG A 299 -3.61 1.68 11.82
C ARG A 299 -2.77 2.57 12.69
N ARG A 300 -3.14 2.73 13.97
CA ARG A 300 -2.38 3.55 14.92
C ARG A 300 -0.95 3.04 15.06
N ILE A 301 -0.78 1.74 15.28
CA ILE A 301 0.53 1.10 15.46
C ILE A 301 1.38 1.28 14.22
N LEU A 302 0.88 0.84 13.06
CA LEU A 302 1.65 0.83 11.83
C LEU A 302 2.01 2.25 11.36
N THR A 303 1.12 3.24 11.60
CA THR A 303 1.39 4.65 11.27
C THR A 303 2.55 5.21 12.09
N LYS A 304 2.61 4.91 13.39
CA LYS A 304 3.71 5.35 14.24
C LYS A 304 5.02 4.67 13.84
N VAL A 305 4.98 3.36 13.55
CA VAL A 305 6.16 2.62 13.11
C VAL A 305 6.71 3.17 11.79
N ILE A 306 5.89 3.31 10.74
CA ILE A 306 6.37 3.85 9.45
C ILE A 306 6.90 5.29 9.59
N ALA A 307 6.29 6.13 10.42
CA ALA A 307 6.77 7.48 10.69
C ALA A 307 8.15 7.46 11.38
N MET A 308 8.35 6.59 12.38
CA MET A 308 9.66 6.43 13.02
C MET A 308 10.70 5.84 12.06
N THR A 309 10.32 4.88 11.22
CA THR A 309 11.21 4.32 10.19
C THR A 309 11.65 5.38 9.19
N SER A 310 10.76 6.29 8.76
CA SER A 310 11.15 7.39 7.88
C SER A 310 12.18 8.33 8.51
N ILE A 311 12.11 8.56 9.83
CA ILE A 311 13.13 9.34 10.54
C ILE A 311 14.47 8.61 10.53
N ILE A 312 14.43 7.31 10.82
CA ILE A 312 15.64 6.47 10.83
C ILE A 312 16.27 6.48 9.44
N ASP A 313 15.47 6.35 8.38
CA ASP A 313 15.91 6.47 6.99
C ASP A 313 16.65 7.79 6.73
N ASP A 314 16.07 8.93 7.11
CA ASP A 314 16.72 10.24 6.98
C ASP A 314 18.03 10.36 7.81
N ILE A 315 18.08 9.71 8.97
CA ILE A 315 19.31 9.65 9.78
C ILE A 315 20.42 8.89 9.03
N TYR A 316 20.11 7.77 8.39
CA TYR A 316 21.09 6.96 7.68
C TYR A 316 21.51 7.60 6.35
N ASP A 317 20.55 8.11 5.58
CA ASP A 317 20.79 8.55 4.20
C ASP A 317 21.31 9.98 4.09
N VAL A 318 20.96 10.84 5.05
CA VAL A 318 21.24 12.27 4.98
C VAL A 318 22.22 12.70 6.06
N TYR A 319 21.89 12.46 7.33
CA TYR A 319 22.44 13.28 8.41
C TYR A 319 23.57 12.64 9.23
N GLY A 320 23.49 11.34 9.50
CA GLY A 320 24.45 10.61 10.32
C GLY A 320 25.79 10.40 9.62
N THR A 321 26.89 10.47 10.37
CA THR A 321 28.19 9.97 9.88
C THR A 321 28.23 8.46 9.97
N LEU A 322 29.17 7.83 9.26
CA LEU A 322 29.35 6.37 9.30
C LEU A 322 29.54 5.86 10.74
N GLU A 323 30.36 6.54 11.54
CA GLU A 323 30.63 6.18 12.93
C GLU A 323 29.38 6.33 13.81
N GLU A 324 28.60 7.40 13.62
CA GLU A 324 27.35 7.61 14.35
C GLU A 324 26.32 6.52 14.02
N ILE A 325 26.18 6.20 12.73
CA ILE A 325 25.26 5.17 12.22
C ILE A 325 25.64 3.78 12.73
N GLU A 326 26.93 3.45 12.80
CA GLU A 326 27.38 2.17 13.38
C GLU A 326 26.97 2.02 14.85
N VAL A 327 27.12 3.07 15.66
CA VAL A 327 26.70 3.05 17.06
C VAL A 327 25.18 3.02 17.19
N PHE A 328 24.47 3.74 16.32
CA PHE A 328 23.00 3.73 16.29
C PHE A 328 22.43 2.36 15.91
N THR A 329 23.04 1.70 14.92
CA THR A 329 22.68 0.33 14.52
C THR A 329 22.81 -0.64 15.70
N LYS A 330 23.95 -0.58 16.42
CA LYS A 330 24.17 -1.41 17.62
C LYS A 330 23.17 -1.12 18.74
N ALA A 331 22.73 0.13 18.89
CA ALA A 331 21.70 0.48 19.85
C ALA A 331 20.34 -0.12 19.46
N ILE A 332 19.96 -0.07 18.19
CA ILE A 332 18.73 -0.72 17.67
C ILE A 332 18.80 -2.24 17.87
N GLU A 333 19.91 -2.88 17.51
CA GLU A 333 20.11 -4.32 17.72
C GLU A 333 20.01 -4.72 19.19
N ARG A 334 20.52 -3.89 20.10
CA ARG A 334 20.46 -4.15 21.55
C ARG A 334 19.08 -3.93 22.15
N TRP A 335 18.28 -3.01 21.59
CA TRP A 335 16.92 -2.68 22.02
C TRP A 335 16.77 -2.41 23.53
N ASP A 336 17.61 -1.53 24.07
CA ASP A 336 17.72 -1.24 25.52
C ASP A 336 17.93 0.27 25.74
N ILE A 337 17.15 0.87 26.65
CA ILE A 337 17.22 2.30 26.96
C ILE A 337 18.62 2.76 27.40
N SER A 338 19.41 1.87 28.02
CA SER A 338 20.79 2.16 28.44
C SER A 338 21.76 2.34 27.26
N ALA A 339 21.38 1.91 26.04
CA ALA A 339 22.15 2.20 24.83
C ALA A 339 22.17 3.70 24.49
N THR A 340 21.23 4.50 25.03
CA THR A 340 21.16 5.95 24.79
C THR A 340 22.40 6.72 25.24
N ASP A 341 23.14 6.21 26.24
CA ASP A 341 24.33 6.89 26.77
C ASP A 341 25.46 7.00 25.73
N GLN A 342 25.46 6.13 24.72
CA GLN A 342 26.49 6.05 23.69
C GLN A 342 26.12 6.84 22.42
N LEU A 343 24.88 7.32 22.33
CA LEU A 343 24.37 7.98 21.11
C LEU A 343 24.63 9.49 21.13
N PRO A 344 24.81 10.12 19.96
CA PRO A 344 24.67 11.57 19.79
C PRO A 344 23.29 12.06 20.24
N GLU A 345 23.21 13.30 20.72
CA GLU A 345 21.99 13.83 21.35
C GLU A 345 20.75 13.76 20.44
N TYR A 346 20.90 14.03 19.14
CA TYR A 346 19.79 13.95 18.19
C TYR A 346 19.32 12.50 17.96
N MET A 347 20.23 11.51 17.97
CA MET A 347 19.87 10.09 17.86
C MET A 347 19.17 9.60 19.13
N LYS A 348 19.54 10.10 20.32
CA LYS A 348 18.82 9.79 21.57
C LYS A 348 17.35 10.22 21.50
N VAL A 349 17.08 11.38 20.90
CA VAL A 349 15.71 11.88 20.71
C VAL A 349 14.89 10.91 19.87
N CYS A 350 15.44 10.44 18.75
CA CYS A 350 14.77 9.44 17.90
C CYS A 350 14.62 8.08 18.61
N TYR A 351 15.70 7.58 19.24
CA TYR A 351 15.73 6.27 19.86
C TYR A 351 14.75 6.13 21.03
N LYS A 352 14.68 7.14 21.90
CA LYS A 352 13.72 7.14 23.02
C LYS A 352 12.29 7.10 22.50
N ALA A 353 11.96 7.94 21.52
CA ALA A 353 10.64 7.94 20.91
C ALA A 353 10.30 6.60 20.23
N LEU A 354 11.28 5.93 19.61
CA LEU A 354 11.09 4.59 19.04
C LEU A 354 10.73 3.57 20.13
N LEU A 355 11.49 3.54 21.24
CA LEU A 355 11.19 2.66 22.36
C LEU A 355 9.81 2.97 22.97
N ASP A 356 9.47 4.24 23.16
CA ASP A 356 8.17 4.66 23.69
C ASP A 356 7.01 4.19 22.80
N VAL A 357 7.16 4.22 21.47
CA VAL A 357 6.16 3.68 20.53
C VAL A 357 5.93 2.19 20.77
N TYR A 358 7.00 1.40 20.91
CA TYR A 358 6.88 -0.04 21.12
C TYR A 358 6.38 -0.39 22.53
N CYS A 359 6.71 0.39 23.55
CA CYS A 359 6.10 0.28 24.89
C CYS A 359 4.60 0.54 24.83
N GLU A 360 4.15 1.61 24.16
CA GLU A 360 2.72 1.89 23.97
C GLU A 360 2.02 0.77 23.20
N MET A 361 2.69 0.17 22.21
CA MET A 361 2.16 -0.97 21.47
C MET A 361 1.93 -2.16 22.41
N GLU A 362 2.92 -2.51 23.24
CA GLU A 362 2.84 -3.61 24.20
C GLU A 362 1.69 -3.41 25.20
N GLU A 363 1.52 -2.20 25.72
CA GLU A 363 0.40 -1.85 26.61
C GLU A 363 -0.97 -2.04 25.95
N LYS A 364 -1.09 -1.71 24.65
CA LYS A 364 -2.38 -1.72 23.93
C LYS A 364 -2.80 -3.07 23.38
N ILE A 365 -1.87 -3.96 23.04
CA ILE A 365 -2.21 -5.28 22.48
C ILE A 365 -2.79 -6.24 23.52
N GLY A 366 -2.57 -5.96 24.82
CA GLY A 366 -3.07 -6.77 25.94
C GLY A 366 -2.16 -7.95 26.30
N GLU A 367 -2.45 -8.54 27.46
CA GLU A 367 -1.68 -9.65 28.02
C GLU A 367 -1.66 -10.89 27.11
N GLY A 368 -0.54 -11.63 27.13
CA GLY A 368 -0.38 -12.87 26.36
C GLY A 368 -0.04 -12.68 24.87
N ARG A 369 0.08 -11.43 24.37
CA ARG A 369 0.39 -11.13 22.96
C ARG A 369 1.74 -10.45 22.72
N SER A 370 2.57 -10.32 23.76
CA SER A 370 3.90 -9.68 23.66
C SER A 370 4.82 -10.30 22.60
N TYR A 371 4.61 -11.58 22.24
CA TYR A 371 5.31 -12.22 21.13
C TYR A 371 5.16 -11.46 19.80
N ARG A 372 4.00 -10.81 19.55
CA ARG A 372 3.76 -10.01 18.33
C ARG A 372 4.70 -8.81 18.24
N ILE A 373 4.97 -8.18 19.38
CA ILE A 373 5.90 -7.05 19.47
C ILE A 373 7.32 -7.53 19.20
N ARG A 374 7.69 -8.69 19.73
CA ARG A 374 9.01 -9.31 19.46
C ARG A 374 9.23 -9.51 17.96
N HIS A 375 8.27 -10.08 17.24
CA HIS A 375 8.37 -10.22 15.78
C HIS A 375 8.50 -8.86 15.08
N ALA A 376 7.79 -7.82 15.54
CA ALA A 376 7.90 -6.48 14.97
C ALA A 376 9.24 -5.77 15.29
N ILE A 377 9.89 -6.11 16.41
CA ILE A 377 11.23 -5.62 16.79
C ILE A 377 12.32 -6.36 16.01
N GLU A 378 12.13 -7.65 15.73
CA GLU A 378 13.11 -8.50 15.04
C GLU A 378 13.02 -8.38 13.51
N ALA A 379 11.86 -8.00 12.95
CA ALA A 379 11.69 -7.84 11.51
C ALA A 379 12.64 -6.81 10.83
N PRO A 380 13.03 -5.69 11.49
CA PRO A 380 14.10 -4.80 11.02
C PRO A 380 15.50 -5.44 10.96
N ASN A 381 15.77 -6.51 11.72
CA ASN A 381 17.13 -6.97 12.03
C ASN A 381 17.73 -7.94 10.98
N GLY A 382 17.29 -7.87 9.72
CA GLY A 382 18.03 -8.46 8.60
C GLY A 382 19.35 -7.71 8.41
N SER A 383 20.35 -8.04 9.22
CA SER A 383 21.66 -7.41 9.31
C SER A 383 22.33 -7.33 7.94
N THR A 384 22.12 -6.24 7.23
CA THR A 384 22.91 -5.90 6.06
C THR A 384 23.77 -4.73 6.46
N LYS A 385 25.02 -5.05 6.85
CA LYS A 385 26.11 -4.07 6.78
C LYS A 385 25.97 -3.40 5.42
N ILE A 386 25.71 -2.09 5.42
CA ILE A 386 25.61 -1.30 4.19
C ILE A 386 26.99 -1.34 3.53
N THR A 387 27.22 -2.35 2.70
CA THR A 387 28.39 -2.43 1.86
C THR A 387 28.08 -1.71 0.56
N TYR A 388 28.78 -0.61 0.31
CA TYR A 388 28.81 0.08 -0.99
C TYR A 388 29.25 -0.91 -2.07
N GLN A 389 28.32 -1.52 -2.78
CA GLN A 389 28.66 -2.50 -3.81
C GLN A 389 27.83 -2.29 -5.07
N GLN A 390 28.53 -2.36 -6.20
CA GLN A 390 28.04 -1.99 -7.53
C GLN A 390 27.42 -3.17 -8.30
N TRP A 391 27.19 -4.31 -7.64
CA TRP A 391 26.67 -5.52 -8.28
C TRP A 391 25.17 -5.64 -8.00
N MET A 392 24.36 -5.70 -9.06
CA MET A 392 22.90 -5.72 -9.01
C MET A 392 22.34 -6.83 -8.12
N ASN A 393 22.93 -8.04 -8.16
CA ASN A 393 22.48 -9.15 -7.33
C ASN A 393 22.67 -8.88 -5.83
N ILE A 394 23.78 -8.23 -5.46
CA ILE A 394 24.06 -7.88 -4.06
C ILE A 394 23.21 -6.69 -3.64
N TYR A 395 23.06 -5.70 -4.53
CA TYR A 395 22.15 -4.58 -4.33
C TYR A 395 20.75 -5.08 -3.99
N MET A 396 20.15 -5.96 -4.81
CA MET A 396 18.80 -6.47 -4.57
C MET A 396 18.67 -7.24 -3.27
N GLN A 397 19.67 -8.03 -2.87
CA GLN A 397 19.61 -8.74 -1.59
C GLN A 397 19.50 -7.79 -0.38
N ILE A 398 20.21 -6.67 -0.43
CA ILE A 398 20.21 -5.64 0.63
C ILE A 398 18.97 -4.76 0.50
N SER A 399 18.69 -4.27 -0.70
CA SER A 399 17.70 -3.23 -0.97
C SER A 399 16.26 -3.69 -0.77
N LEU A 400 16.00 -5.00 -0.87
CA LEU A 400 14.71 -5.59 -0.51
C LEU A 400 14.45 -5.53 1.00
N VAL A 401 15.48 -5.67 1.83
CA VAL A 401 15.35 -5.51 3.29
C VAL A 401 15.20 -4.02 3.63
N THR A 402 16.05 -3.16 3.07
CA THR A 402 16.02 -1.71 3.34
C THR A 402 14.83 -1.00 2.71
N SER A 403 14.03 -1.65 1.86
CA SER A 403 12.71 -1.15 1.46
C SER A 403 11.75 -0.94 2.64
N GLY A 404 12.03 -1.58 3.79
CA GLY A 404 11.16 -1.56 4.96
C GLY A 404 9.90 -2.42 4.81
N TYR A 405 9.61 -2.97 3.63
CA TYR A 405 8.39 -3.72 3.38
C TYR A 405 8.26 -5.04 4.15
N PRO A 406 9.32 -5.85 4.34
CA PRO A 406 9.24 -7.01 5.23
C PRO A 406 8.89 -6.64 6.68
N MET A 407 9.43 -5.52 7.18
CA MET A 407 9.11 -4.96 8.50
C MET A 407 7.67 -4.45 8.56
N LEU A 408 7.21 -3.69 7.56
CA LEU A 408 5.83 -3.19 7.49
C LEU A 408 4.82 -4.34 7.36
N ALA A 409 5.13 -5.38 6.58
CA ALA A 409 4.30 -6.58 6.46
C ALA A 409 4.12 -7.25 7.83
N THR A 410 5.22 -7.48 8.55
CA THR A 410 5.18 -8.06 9.91
C THR A 410 4.40 -7.18 10.89
N THR A 411 4.72 -5.88 10.92
CA THR A 411 4.10 -4.91 11.83
C THR A 411 2.61 -4.73 11.56
N SER A 412 2.18 -4.87 10.29
CA SER A 412 0.77 -4.72 9.91
C SER A 412 -0.15 -5.71 10.62
N LEU A 413 0.38 -6.85 11.07
CA LEU A 413 -0.36 -7.92 11.73
C LEU A 413 -0.56 -7.70 13.24
N VAL A 414 0.28 -6.85 13.87
CA VAL A 414 0.35 -6.70 15.33
C VAL A 414 -1.01 -6.32 15.94
N GLY A 415 -1.64 -5.30 15.38
CA GLY A 415 -2.90 -4.72 15.88
C GLY A 415 -4.17 -5.30 15.27
N MET A 416 -4.11 -6.43 14.55
CA MET A 416 -5.26 -7.00 13.83
C MET A 416 -6.27 -7.77 14.72
N GLY A 417 -6.17 -7.65 16.04
CA GLY A 417 -7.05 -8.37 16.97
C GLY A 417 -6.75 -9.87 17.01
N ASP A 418 -7.79 -10.69 17.09
CA ASP A 418 -7.69 -12.12 17.46
C ASP A 418 -7.50 -13.03 16.24
N ILE A 419 -7.61 -12.47 15.03
CA ILE A 419 -7.60 -13.23 13.77
C ILE A 419 -6.20 -13.71 13.34
N VAL A 420 -5.14 -13.25 14.03
CA VAL A 420 -3.75 -13.56 13.67
C VAL A 420 -3.07 -14.41 14.75
N PRO A 421 -2.96 -15.73 14.56
CA PRO A 421 -2.19 -16.62 15.43
C PRO A 421 -0.69 -16.41 15.29
N ASN A 422 0.10 -16.99 16.21
CA ASN A 422 1.57 -16.91 16.18
C ASN A 422 2.18 -17.47 14.89
N ASP A 423 1.63 -18.56 14.35
CA ASP A 423 2.11 -19.20 13.12
C ASP A 423 2.08 -18.24 11.91
N CYS A 424 1.19 -17.24 11.90
CA CYS A 424 1.19 -16.20 10.87
C CYS A 424 2.39 -15.25 11.00
N PHE A 425 2.86 -14.98 12.22
CA PHE A 425 4.07 -14.19 12.46
C PHE A 425 5.33 -14.99 12.08
N GLU A 426 5.40 -16.27 12.44
CA GLU A 426 6.48 -17.15 11.99
C GLU A 426 6.52 -17.24 10.45
N TRP A 427 5.36 -17.41 9.82
CA TRP A 427 5.22 -17.42 8.38
C TRP A 427 5.71 -16.11 7.75
N VAL A 428 5.25 -14.92 8.20
CA VAL A 428 5.66 -13.64 7.59
C VAL A 428 7.15 -13.35 7.83
N SER A 429 7.67 -13.70 9.01
CA SER A 429 9.10 -13.57 9.36
C SER A 429 9.99 -14.51 8.56
N SER A 430 9.48 -15.62 8.03
CA SER A 430 10.20 -16.50 7.09
C SER A 430 10.46 -15.86 5.72
N ASN A 431 9.98 -14.63 5.51
CA ASN A 431 10.08 -13.85 4.28
C ASN A 431 9.51 -14.62 3.06
N PRO A 432 8.22 -14.97 3.08
CA PRO A 432 7.58 -15.80 2.05
C PRO A 432 7.54 -15.07 0.71
N LYS A 433 7.22 -15.80 -0.37
CA LYS A 433 7.34 -15.28 -1.74
C LYS A 433 6.53 -14.00 -1.95
N ILE A 434 5.32 -13.91 -1.39
CA ILE A 434 4.47 -12.71 -1.46
C ILE A 434 5.11 -11.47 -0.79
N VAL A 435 5.83 -11.64 0.34
CA VAL A 435 6.53 -10.54 1.02
C VAL A 435 7.73 -10.07 0.18
N ARG A 436 8.51 -11.01 -0.36
CA ARG A 436 9.62 -10.68 -1.26
C ARG A 436 9.14 -9.96 -2.52
N ALA A 437 8.06 -10.44 -3.13
CA ALA A 437 7.47 -9.81 -4.31
C ALA A 437 6.95 -8.40 -3.98
N SER A 438 6.29 -8.21 -2.84
CA SER A 438 5.88 -6.88 -2.36
C SER A 438 7.07 -5.93 -2.16
N ALA A 439 8.18 -6.43 -1.59
CA ALA A 439 9.42 -5.67 -1.46
C ALA A 439 10.06 -5.34 -2.82
N VAL A 440 9.98 -6.23 -3.82
CA VAL A 440 10.44 -5.97 -5.20
C VAL A 440 9.61 -4.85 -5.83
N VAL A 441 8.28 -4.90 -5.70
CA VAL A 441 7.38 -3.82 -6.16
C VAL A 441 7.79 -2.50 -5.51
N CYS A 442 7.97 -2.47 -4.19
CA CYS A 442 8.40 -1.27 -3.48
C CYS A 442 9.74 -0.73 -3.98
N ARG A 443 10.79 -1.56 -3.92
CA ARG A 443 12.15 -1.14 -4.21
C ARG A 443 12.30 -0.66 -5.65
N LEU A 444 11.81 -1.42 -6.62
CA LEU A 444 12.00 -1.05 -8.02
C LEU A 444 11.14 0.14 -8.43
N MET A 445 9.91 0.27 -7.93
CA MET A 445 9.09 1.45 -8.24
C MET A 445 9.68 2.72 -7.63
N ASP A 446 10.20 2.65 -6.40
CA ASP A 446 10.94 3.74 -5.76
C ASP A 446 12.16 4.13 -6.60
N ASP A 447 13.08 3.19 -6.84
CA ASP A 447 14.33 3.46 -7.55
C ASP A 447 14.10 4.05 -8.95
N ILE A 448 13.11 3.55 -9.71
CA ILE A 448 12.79 4.07 -11.06
C ILE A 448 12.48 5.57 -11.04
N VAL A 449 11.77 6.05 -10.03
CA VAL A 449 11.27 7.44 -10.00
C VAL A 449 12.10 8.36 -9.13
N SER A 450 12.90 7.83 -8.20
CA SER A 450 13.72 8.61 -7.27
C SER A 450 15.18 8.73 -7.70
N HIS A 451 15.73 7.82 -8.53
CA HIS A 451 17.18 7.72 -8.75
C HIS A 451 17.86 9.04 -9.17
N LYS A 452 17.22 9.87 -10.01
CA LYS A 452 17.82 11.16 -10.44
C LYS A 452 17.95 12.16 -9.29
N PHE A 453 16.91 12.24 -8.45
CA PHE A 453 16.94 13.08 -7.25
C PHE A 453 18.01 12.57 -6.28
N GLU A 454 18.09 11.26 -6.12
CA GLU A 454 19.06 10.58 -5.26
C GLU A 454 20.52 10.80 -5.71
N GLN A 455 20.81 10.65 -7.00
CA GLN A 455 22.12 10.91 -7.56
C GLN A 455 22.53 12.39 -7.42
N ALA A 456 21.59 13.33 -7.61
CA ALA A 456 21.87 14.76 -7.48
C ALA A 456 22.30 15.18 -6.07
N ARG A 457 21.88 14.44 -5.03
CA ARG A 457 22.26 14.69 -3.62
C ARG A 457 23.46 13.86 -3.13
N GLY A 458 24.10 13.10 -4.01
CA GLY A 458 25.24 12.24 -3.67
C GLY A 458 24.85 11.04 -2.82
N HIS A 459 23.67 10.47 -3.08
CA HIS A 459 23.22 9.21 -2.48
C HIS A 459 23.97 7.99 -3.06
N VAL A 460 23.80 6.82 -2.44
CA VAL A 460 24.31 5.57 -3.01
C VAL A 460 23.62 5.23 -4.33
N ALA A 461 24.28 4.43 -5.16
CA ALA A 461 23.72 3.93 -6.42
C ALA A 461 22.41 3.17 -6.18
N SER A 462 21.37 3.49 -6.95
CA SER A 462 20.09 2.75 -6.94
C SER A 462 20.20 1.49 -7.81
N ALA A 463 19.09 0.74 -7.94
CA ALA A 463 18.99 -0.35 -8.92
C ALA A 463 19.36 0.12 -10.33
N VAL A 464 18.95 1.34 -10.71
CA VAL A 464 19.15 1.88 -12.08
C VAL A 464 20.64 2.03 -12.36
N GLU A 465 21.39 2.69 -11.48
CA GLU A 465 22.84 2.85 -11.64
C GLU A 465 23.57 1.51 -11.57
N CYS A 466 23.16 0.60 -10.68
CA CYS A 466 23.76 -0.74 -10.58
C CYS A 466 23.58 -1.54 -11.87
N TYR A 467 22.38 -1.51 -12.47
CA TYR A 467 22.07 -2.23 -13.70
C TYR A 467 22.83 -1.66 -14.89
N MET A 468 22.82 -0.33 -15.06
CA MET A 468 23.56 0.34 -16.13
C MET A 468 25.06 0.02 -16.05
N ALA A 469 25.64 0.05 -14.85
CA ALA A 469 27.05 -0.26 -14.63
C ALA A 469 27.39 -1.73 -14.91
N GLN A 470 26.53 -2.66 -14.46
CA GLN A 470 26.80 -4.10 -14.60
C GLN A 470 26.63 -4.60 -16.04
N PHE A 471 25.65 -4.07 -16.78
CA PHE A 471 25.27 -4.58 -18.10
C PHE A 471 25.63 -3.64 -19.26
N CYS A 472 26.31 -2.52 -18.98
CA CYS A 472 26.58 -1.47 -19.98
C CYS A 472 25.31 -1.00 -20.71
N ALA A 473 24.19 -0.96 -19.98
CA ALA A 473 22.86 -0.65 -20.51
C ALA A 473 22.53 0.84 -20.36
N THR A 474 21.58 1.30 -21.16
CA THR A 474 20.97 2.63 -21.04
C THR A 474 19.99 2.68 -19.85
N GLU A 475 19.68 3.90 -19.40
CA GLU A 475 18.65 4.13 -18.37
C GLU A 475 17.29 3.56 -18.80
N GLU A 476 16.93 3.71 -20.07
CA GLU A 476 15.65 3.21 -20.62
C GLU A 476 15.59 1.68 -20.60
N GLU A 477 16.67 1.00 -20.98
CA GLU A 477 16.76 -0.46 -20.88
C GLU A 477 16.64 -0.95 -19.44
N ALA A 478 17.27 -0.25 -18.47
CA ALA A 478 17.15 -0.56 -17.05
C ALA A 478 15.71 -0.39 -16.54
N ILE A 479 15.06 0.73 -16.86
CA ILE A 479 13.67 1.03 -16.46
C ILE A 479 12.71 -0.01 -17.06
N ASN A 480 12.88 -0.38 -18.33
CA ASN A 480 12.02 -1.38 -18.98
C ASN A 480 12.17 -2.77 -18.34
N GLU A 481 13.41 -3.17 -18.01
CA GLU A 481 13.66 -4.42 -17.28
C GLU A 481 13.04 -4.40 -15.88
N PHE A 482 13.12 -3.29 -15.15
CA PHE A 482 12.51 -3.20 -13.82
C PHE A 482 10.99 -3.16 -13.85
N ARG A 483 10.37 -2.52 -14.84
CA ARG A 483 8.91 -2.59 -15.05
C ARG A 483 8.45 -4.02 -15.32
N LYS A 484 9.25 -4.82 -16.02
CA LYS A 484 9.00 -6.25 -16.21
C LYS A 484 9.10 -7.01 -14.87
N GLN A 485 10.15 -6.78 -14.08
CA GLN A 485 10.29 -7.41 -12.76
C GLN A 485 9.17 -7.01 -11.78
N VAL A 486 8.69 -5.76 -11.81
CA VAL A 486 7.50 -5.33 -11.05
C VAL A 486 6.25 -6.08 -11.53
N THR A 487 6.11 -6.29 -12.83
CA THR A 487 4.99 -7.07 -13.40
C THR A 487 5.05 -8.53 -12.96
N ASP A 488 6.23 -9.14 -12.97
CA ASP A 488 6.44 -10.51 -12.49
C ASP A 488 6.20 -10.62 -10.98
N ALA A 489 6.62 -9.64 -10.18
CA ALA A 489 6.31 -9.59 -8.75
C ALA A 489 4.80 -9.52 -8.48
N TRP A 490 4.03 -8.79 -9.29
CA TRP A 490 2.56 -8.82 -9.20
C TRP A 490 1.96 -10.20 -9.54
N LYS A 491 2.52 -10.92 -10.52
CA LYS A 491 2.12 -12.31 -10.84
C LYS A 491 2.39 -13.24 -9.67
N ASP A 492 3.51 -13.06 -8.97
CA ASP A 492 3.84 -13.79 -7.75
C ASP A 492 2.88 -13.49 -6.60
N ILE A 493 2.57 -12.21 -6.36
CA ILE A 493 1.58 -11.79 -5.35
C ILE A 493 0.22 -12.42 -5.64
N ASN A 494 -0.23 -12.40 -6.90
CA ASN A 494 -1.50 -13.01 -7.31
C ASN A 494 -1.51 -14.52 -7.06
N LYS A 495 -0.41 -15.21 -7.38
CA LYS A 495 -0.30 -16.66 -7.22
C LYS A 495 -0.38 -17.09 -5.76
N GLU A 496 0.27 -16.36 -4.87
CA GLU A 496 0.27 -16.65 -3.43
C GLU A 496 -1.11 -16.37 -2.77
N CYS A 497 -2.01 -15.66 -3.46
CA CYS A 497 -3.40 -15.46 -3.03
C CYS A 497 -4.34 -16.56 -3.52
N LEU A 498 -3.90 -17.56 -4.29
CA LEU A 498 -4.76 -18.64 -4.77
C LEU A 498 -4.81 -19.81 -3.77
N TYR A 499 -5.97 -20.48 -3.70
CA TYR A 499 -6.19 -21.62 -2.83
C TYR A 499 -5.43 -22.88 -3.30
N PRO A 500 -4.96 -23.72 -2.36
CA PRO A 500 -4.96 -23.50 -0.91
C PRO A 500 -3.91 -22.48 -0.46
N THR A 501 -4.28 -21.55 0.43
CA THR A 501 -3.36 -20.53 0.96
C THR A 501 -2.64 -21.04 2.22
N THR A 502 -1.40 -20.59 2.44
CA THR A 502 -0.61 -20.98 3.64
C THR A 502 -1.12 -20.32 4.92
N VAL A 503 -1.67 -19.11 4.81
CA VAL A 503 -2.27 -18.34 5.90
C VAL A 503 -3.63 -17.79 5.46
N PRO A 504 -4.49 -17.32 6.39
CA PRO A 504 -5.79 -16.75 6.03
C PRO A 504 -5.66 -15.56 5.07
N MET A 505 -6.62 -15.44 4.12
CA MET A 505 -6.66 -14.35 3.15
C MET A 505 -6.54 -12.93 3.77
N PRO A 506 -7.16 -12.62 4.93
CA PRO A 506 -6.99 -11.31 5.57
C PRO A 506 -5.54 -10.95 5.93
N VAL A 507 -4.67 -11.94 6.16
CA VAL A 507 -3.22 -11.75 6.40
C VAL A 507 -2.52 -11.42 5.08
N LEU A 508 -2.77 -12.19 4.02
CA LEU A 508 -2.21 -11.96 2.68
C LEU A 508 -2.59 -10.58 2.13
N MET A 509 -3.83 -10.16 2.36
CA MET A 509 -4.34 -8.87 1.88
C MET A 509 -3.60 -7.66 2.45
N ARG A 510 -2.92 -7.78 3.59
CA ARG A 510 -2.05 -6.69 4.10
C ARG A 510 -0.86 -6.45 3.19
N ILE A 511 -0.26 -7.53 2.69
CA ILE A 511 0.91 -7.50 1.81
C ILE A 511 0.51 -7.07 0.39
N VAL A 512 -0.65 -7.54 -0.08
CA VAL A 512 -1.26 -7.03 -1.32
C VAL A 512 -1.49 -5.52 -1.22
N ASN A 513 -2.09 -5.05 -0.12
CA ASN A 513 -2.41 -3.63 0.04
C ASN A 513 -1.16 -2.76 0.19
N LEU A 514 -0.11 -3.21 0.87
CA LEU A 514 1.20 -2.54 0.85
C LEU A 514 1.70 -2.37 -0.59
N SER A 515 1.62 -3.41 -1.41
CA SER A 515 2.02 -3.34 -2.84
C SER A 515 1.15 -2.35 -3.65
N ARG A 516 -0.16 -2.29 -3.35
CA ARG A 516 -1.07 -1.29 -3.96
C ARG A 516 -0.70 0.14 -3.58
N VAL A 517 -0.25 0.37 -2.34
CA VAL A 517 0.21 1.69 -1.93
C VAL A 517 1.40 2.12 -2.78
N MET A 518 2.37 1.24 -3.05
CA MET A 518 3.48 1.58 -3.95
C MET A 518 3.01 1.90 -5.37
N ASP A 519 2.11 1.09 -5.92
CA ASP A 519 1.59 1.30 -7.27
C ASP A 519 0.92 2.68 -7.40
N VAL A 520 0.22 3.14 -6.35
CA VAL A 520 -0.46 4.45 -6.31
C VAL A 520 0.49 5.61 -6.00
N VAL A 521 1.33 5.48 -4.97
CA VAL A 521 2.16 6.59 -4.45
C VAL A 521 3.38 6.85 -5.33
N TYR A 522 3.92 5.82 -5.98
CA TYR A 522 5.15 5.89 -6.78
C TYR A 522 4.90 5.70 -8.29
N LYS A 523 3.64 5.76 -8.76
CA LYS A 523 3.28 5.49 -10.17
C LYS A 523 4.10 6.28 -11.19
N GLY A 524 4.41 7.53 -10.90
CA GLY A 524 5.11 8.43 -11.82
C GLY A 524 6.17 9.34 -11.20
N GLN A 525 6.24 9.40 -9.87
CA GLN A 525 7.21 10.20 -9.12
C GLN A 525 7.25 9.70 -7.67
N ASP A 526 8.26 10.10 -6.89
CA ASP A 526 8.24 9.92 -5.44
C ASP A 526 7.17 10.83 -4.80
N GLY A 527 5.98 10.26 -4.62
CA GLY A 527 4.84 10.94 -4.02
C GLY A 527 4.99 11.20 -2.52
N TYR A 528 5.83 10.45 -1.81
CA TYR A 528 6.03 10.60 -0.36
C TYR A 528 6.93 11.80 -0.04
N THR A 529 8.10 11.87 -0.65
CA THR A 529 9.02 13.00 -0.47
C THR A 529 8.39 14.28 -1.05
N ASN A 530 7.76 14.17 -2.22
CA ASN A 530 7.11 15.29 -2.95
C ASN A 530 5.58 15.32 -2.80
N ALA A 531 5.11 15.21 -1.55
CA ALA A 531 3.68 15.11 -1.18
C ALA A 531 2.76 16.20 -1.74
N GLY A 532 3.32 17.38 -2.06
CA GLY A 532 2.56 18.54 -2.55
C GLY A 532 1.92 18.38 -3.93
N ILE A 533 2.25 17.31 -4.67
CA ILE A 533 1.80 17.11 -6.05
C ILE A 533 0.65 16.10 -6.10
N VAL A 534 0.93 14.80 -5.92
CA VAL A 534 -0.09 13.73 -6.11
C VAL A 534 -0.80 13.39 -4.79
N LEU A 535 -0.04 13.17 -3.71
CA LEU A 535 -0.62 12.74 -2.42
C LEU A 535 -1.57 13.79 -1.82
N LYS A 536 -1.32 15.07 -2.07
CA LYS A 536 -2.19 16.17 -1.64
C LYS A 536 -3.65 15.94 -2.03
N ASP A 537 -3.91 15.62 -3.29
CA ASP A 537 -5.27 15.46 -3.78
C ASP A 537 -5.92 14.16 -3.28
N PHE A 538 -5.13 13.10 -3.08
CA PHE A 538 -5.60 11.85 -2.49
C PHE A 538 -5.95 12.00 -0.99
N ILE A 539 -5.09 12.65 -0.21
CA ILE A 539 -5.36 12.95 1.20
C ILE A 539 -6.59 13.86 1.31
N ARG A 540 -6.70 14.87 0.44
CA ARG A 540 -7.87 15.75 0.43
C ARG A 540 -9.16 14.98 0.15
N SER A 541 -9.17 14.11 -0.86
CA SER A 541 -10.38 13.38 -1.25
C SER A 541 -10.83 12.32 -0.22
N MET A 542 -9.89 11.75 0.54
CA MET A 542 -10.19 10.70 1.52
C MET A 542 -10.37 11.23 2.95
N LEU A 543 -9.69 12.31 3.34
CA LEU A 543 -9.57 12.74 4.74
C LEU A 543 -10.01 14.19 4.98
N ILE A 544 -10.45 14.91 3.97
CA ILE A 544 -10.87 16.32 4.10
C ILE A 544 -12.24 16.55 3.48
N ASP A 545 -12.38 16.26 2.20
CA ASP A 545 -13.58 16.60 1.44
C ASP A 545 -14.59 15.45 1.55
N PRO A 546 -15.77 15.66 2.17
CA PRO A 546 -16.80 14.64 2.23
C PRO A 546 -17.39 14.39 0.83
N VAL A 547 -17.95 13.20 0.65
CA VAL A 547 -18.68 12.83 -0.55
C VAL A 547 -20.06 13.51 -0.52
N PRO A 548 -20.45 14.23 -1.59
CA PRO A 548 -21.80 14.79 -1.69
C PRO A 548 -22.85 13.67 -1.72
N LEU A 549 -23.84 13.76 -0.83
CA LEU A 549 -24.96 12.82 -0.75
C LEU A 549 -25.88 13.00 -1.95
#